data_AF-K1PZS4-F1
#
_entry.id   AF-K1PZS4-F1
#
_cell.length_a   1.000
_cell.length_b   1.000
_cell.length_c   1.000
_cell.angle_alpha   90.00
_cell.angle_beta   90.00
_cell.angle_gamma   90.00
#
_symmetry.space_group_name_H-M   'P 1'
#
loop_
_entity.id
_entity.type
_entity.pdbx_description
1 polymer ?
#
loop_
_entity_poly.entity_id
_entity_poly.type
_entity_poly.pdbx_seq_one_letter_code
_entity_poly.pdbx_strand_id
1 'polypeptide(L)'
;MGGTVAPRCGDCLMNEGCIWCKDQNKDFSDGGSGLDPIQIKPQRIRIRLVPTNEISNITTDFRFGLGTAMDKAALDKVNRTGNQDIVEGLFDGLMQVMVCGDKIGWRRKARRMVVYATDVNFHQAGDGRTAGILEPNDGLCHLDDRGYYTKAEIQDYPSVGQIIQKARENNINVIFVIGGKESTIMRSNYYDALARHLPGNIHNASALSNDSKNILDIIRENYRKLREAVKLSTDGIPKELVLRIYSNCGTGGILEKTNMCEKLSFDTWVNFTVAFESKLTTCPSQRSFNMTIFPEGLEDREPNSTICNRRGTYECGVCHCNEGWSGDSCECDERGTEAEACGTEMG
;
A
#
# COMPACT_ATOMS: atom_id res chain seq x y z
N MET A 1 36.24 11.34 22.96
CA MET A 1 36.27 10.02 23.63
C MET A 1 35.56 9.05 22.70
N GLY A 2 36.22 7.94 22.35
CA GLY A 2 35.87 7.09 21.21
C GLY A 2 34.53 6.40 21.37
N GLY A 3 33.62 6.63 20.42
CA GLY A 3 32.39 5.85 20.29
C GLY A 3 32.73 4.45 19.78
N THR A 4 32.43 3.44 20.59
CA THR A 4 32.49 2.04 20.18
C THR A 4 31.45 1.80 19.09
N VAL A 5 31.90 1.47 17.88
CA VAL A 5 31.02 1.00 16.80
C VAL A 5 30.57 -0.41 17.17
N ALA A 6 29.30 -0.56 17.55
CA ALA A 6 28.72 -1.86 17.86
C ALA A 6 28.63 -2.71 16.57
N PRO A 7 29.10 -3.98 16.56
CA PRO A 7 29.14 -4.82 15.36
C PRO A 7 27.77 -5.32 14.91
N ARG A 8 26.77 -5.36 15.82
CA ARG A 8 25.37 -5.70 15.52
C ARG A 8 24.42 -4.65 16.07
N CYS A 9 23.29 -4.44 15.40
CA CYS A 9 22.23 -3.49 15.81
C CYS A 9 21.75 -3.76 17.25
N GLY A 10 21.59 -5.04 17.62
CA GLY A 10 21.23 -5.45 18.99
C GLY A 10 22.22 -4.96 20.06
N ASP A 11 23.53 -4.98 19.77
CA ASP A 11 24.57 -4.55 20.69
C ASP A 11 24.56 -3.02 20.89
N CYS A 12 24.04 -2.26 19.91
CA CYS A 12 23.90 -0.81 20.01
C CYS A 12 22.82 -0.44 21.03
N LEU A 13 21.62 -1.01 20.93
CA LEU A 13 20.49 -0.65 21.79
C LEU A 13 20.69 -1.02 23.27
N MET A 14 21.70 -1.84 23.59
CA MET A 14 22.07 -2.22 24.96
C MET A 14 23.03 -1.20 25.61
N ASN A 15 23.73 -0.38 24.83
CA ASN A 15 24.68 0.61 25.34
C ASN A 15 24.00 1.93 25.70
N GLU A 16 24.29 2.47 26.88
CA GLU A 16 23.86 3.80 27.30
C GLU A 16 24.48 4.87 26.38
N GLY A 17 23.68 5.39 25.44
CA GLY A 17 24.08 6.39 24.46
C GLY A 17 23.62 6.10 23.02
N CYS A 18 23.21 4.87 22.70
CA CYS A 18 22.66 4.55 21.38
C CYS A 18 21.12 4.50 21.41
N ILE A 19 20.51 5.40 20.64
CA ILE A 19 19.04 5.61 20.61
C ILE A 19 18.38 4.81 19.48
N TRP A 20 19.11 4.48 18.41
CA TRP A 20 18.56 3.71 17.29
C TRP A 20 19.65 2.97 16.52
N CYS A 21 19.27 1.93 15.78
CA CYS A 21 20.15 1.23 14.84
C CYS A 21 19.38 0.74 13.60
N LYS A 22 20.06 0.66 12.46
CA LYS A 22 19.54 0.11 11.20
C LYS A 22 19.89 -1.37 11.13
N ASP A 23 18.89 -2.21 10.91
CA ASP A 23 19.11 -3.63 10.60
C ASP A 23 19.43 -3.78 9.11
N GLN A 24 20.02 -4.92 8.71
CA GLN A 24 20.48 -5.27 7.35
C GLN A 24 20.02 -4.33 6.22
N ASN A 25 20.98 -3.67 5.57
CA ASN A 25 20.71 -2.61 4.61
C ASN A 25 21.07 -3.10 3.19
N LYS A 26 20.11 -3.65 2.46
CA LYS A 26 20.38 -4.00 1.05
C LYS A 26 20.47 -2.71 0.22
N ASP A 27 21.38 -2.69 -0.74
CA ASP A 27 21.48 -1.57 -1.68
C ASP A 27 20.28 -1.53 -2.61
N PHE A 28 19.99 -0.32 -3.09
CA PHE A 28 18.92 -0.13 -4.06
C PHE A 28 19.16 -0.96 -5.31
N SER A 29 18.09 -1.52 -5.85
CA SER A 29 18.14 -2.36 -7.04
C SER A 29 16.84 -2.23 -7.82
N ASP A 30 16.95 -2.12 -9.13
CA ASP A 30 15.79 -2.12 -10.04
C ASP A 30 15.20 -3.51 -10.26
N GLY A 31 15.80 -4.54 -9.64
CA GLY A 31 15.46 -5.94 -9.88
C GLY A 31 16.08 -6.45 -11.18
N GLY A 32 16.32 -7.76 -11.23
CA GLY A 32 16.88 -8.47 -12.38
C GLY A 32 16.13 -9.77 -12.63
N SER A 33 16.61 -10.61 -13.54
CA SER A 33 16.00 -11.92 -13.83
C SER A 33 15.92 -12.79 -12.56
N GLY A 34 14.76 -12.82 -11.91
CA GLY A 34 14.53 -13.55 -10.66
C GLY A 34 14.94 -12.83 -9.38
N LEU A 35 15.31 -11.54 -9.44
CA LEU A 35 15.64 -10.74 -8.26
C LEU A 35 14.61 -9.64 -8.05
N ASP A 36 14.07 -9.57 -6.84
CA ASP A 36 13.14 -8.53 -6.45
C ASP A 36 13.81 -7.15 -6.40
N PRO A 37 13.14 -6.08 -6.87
CA PRO A 37 13.64 -4.74 -6.74
C PRO A 37 13.67 -4.31 -5.27
N ILE A 38 14.65 -3.47 -4.92
CA ILE A 38 14.78 -2.83 -3.61
C ILE A 38 14.62 -1.34 -3.81
N GLN A 39 13.48 -0.83 -3.35
CA GLN A 39 13.03 0.54 -3.60
C GLN A 39 12.97 1.39 -2.33
N ILE A 40 13.27 0.82 -1.17
CA ILE A 40 13.20 1.49 0.14
C ILE A 40 14.46 1.19 0.92
N LYS A 41 15.06 2.21 1.54
CA LYS A 41 16.23 2.08 2.42
C LYS A 41 16.15 3.07 3.59
N PRO A 42 16.40 2.65 4.84
CA PRO A 42 16.59 1.27 5.28
C PRO A 42 15.27 0.50 5.28
N GLN A 43 15.35 -0.83 5.20
CA GLN A 43 14.15 -1.69 5.29
C GLN A 43 13.68 -1.83 6.74
N ARG A 44 14.60 -1.93 7.71
CA ARG A 44 14.27 -2.08 9.13
C ARG A 44 15.11 -1.14 10.01
N ILE A 45 14.44 -0.50 10.96
CA ILE A 45 15.06 0.32 12.00
C ILE A 45 14.53 -0.13 13.35
N ARG A 46 15.42 -0.28 14.34
CA ARG A 46 15.02 -0.44 15.75
C ARG A 46 15.33 0.86 16.49
N ILE A 47 14.33 1.39 17.19
CA ILE A 47 14.41 2.64 17.95
C ILE A 47 14.14 2.34 19.42
N ARG A 48 15.04 2.77 20.31
CA ARG A 48 14.85 2.71 21.77
C ARG A 48 14.43 4.08 22.27
N LEU A 49 13.21 4.17 22.78
CA LEU A 49 12.70 5.37 23.43
C LEU A 49 12.96 5.29 24.94
N VAL A 50 13.64 6.29 25.50
CA VAL A 50 13.88 6.40 26.94
C VAL A 50 13.08 7.58 27.46
N PRO A 51 12.05 7.39 28.30
CA PRO A 51 11.25 8.50 28.84
C PRO A 51 12.13 9.46 29.65
N THR A 52 12.52 10.58 29.06
CA THR A 52 13.20 11.69 29.73
C THR A 52 12.50 12.99 29.36
N ASN A 53 12.68 14.04 30.17
CA ASN A 53 12.14 15.37 29.91
C ASN A 53 12.75 16.06 28.67
N GLU A 54 13.64 15.37 27.93
CA GLU A 54 14.43 15.89 26.80
C GLU A 54 14.34 15.03 25.53
N ILE A 55 13.26 14.26 25.31
CA ILE A 55 13.04 13.69 23.96
C ILE A 55 12.52 14.80 23.04
N SER A 56 13.41 15.69 22.61
CA SER A 56 13.14 16.64 21.53
C SER A 56 13.86 16.15 20.26
N ASN A 57 13.09 15.47 19.41
CA ASN A 57 13.39 15.15 18.01
C ASN A 57 14.43 14.03 17.78
N ILE A 58 13.94 12.80 17.65
CA ILE A 58 14.69 11.74 16.94
C ILE A 58 14.34 11.88 15.45
N THR A 59 15.34 12.22 14.62
CA THR A 59 15.20 12.29 13.16
C THR A 59 15.87 11.09 12.50
N THR A 60 15.17 10.44 11.57
CA THR A 60 15.73 9.39 10.72
C THR A 60 15.47 9.69 9.26
N ASP A 61 16.52 9.62 8.45
CA ASP A 61 16.41 9.79 7.01
C ASP A 61 16.16 8.45 6.32
N PHE A 62 15.02 8.37 5.65
CA PHE A 62 14.62 7.30 4.75
C PHE A 62 14.86 7.72 3.31
N ARG A 63 15.38 6.82 2.50
CA ARG A 63 15.62 7.01 1.07
C ARG A 63 14.69 6.07 0.29
N PHE A 64 14.02 6.61 -0.72
CA PHE A 64 13.13 5.84 -1.59
C PHE A 64 13.57 5.94 -3.05
N GLY A 65 13.48 4.82 -3.75
CA GLY A 65 13.71 4.64 -5.17
C GLY A 65 12.48 4.17 -5.89
N LEU A 66 12.55 4.20 -7.22
CA LEU A 66 11.39 3.93 -8.05
C LEU A 66 11.82 3.08 -9.24
N GLY A 67 11.43 1.80 -9.23
CA GLY A 67 11.57 0.89 -10.36
C GLY A 67 10.20 0.39 -10.78
N THR A 68 9.84 0.48 -12.06
CA THR A 68 8.59 -0.12 -12.55
C THR A 68 8.84 -0.97 -13.80
N ALA A 69 8.31 -2.19 -13.80
CA ALA A 69 8.31 -3.08 -14.96
C ALA A 69 6.87 -3.23 -15.48
N MET A 70 6.63 -2.87 -16.75
CA MET A 70 5.36 -3.12 -17.42
C MET A 70 5.44 -4.38 -18.28
N ASP A 71 4.39 -5.20 -18.23
CA ASP A 71 4.15 -6.29 -19.16
C ASP A 71 2.79 -6.10 -19.82
N LYS A 72 2.65 -6.51 -21.08
CA LYS A 72 1.55 -6.13 -21.98
C LYS A 72 0.69 -7.36 -22.28
N ALA A 73 -0.56 -7.37 -21.81
CA ALA A 73 -1.56 -8.33 -22.25
C ALA A 73 -2.65 -7.63 -23.07
N ALA A 74 -2.96 -8.16 -24.25
CA ALA A 74 -3.99 -7.66 -25.16
C ALA A 74 -5.35 -8.31 -24.86
N LEU A 75 -6.43 -7.55 -24.99
CA LEU A 75 -7.82 -8.01 -24.89
C LEU A 75 -8.39 -8.24 -26.29
N ASP A 76 -8.59 -9.50 -26.68
CA ASP A 76 -9.39 -9.88 -27.85
C ASP A 76 -10.61 -10.67 -27.36
N LYS A 77 -11.81 -10.10 -27.63
CA LYS A 77 -13.20 -10.54 -27.32
C LYS A 77 -13.83 -9.90 -26.07
N VAL A 78 -14.71 -8.92 -26.32
CA VAL A 78 -15.69 -8.41 -25.34
C VAL A 78 -17.06 -8.43 -25.99
N ASN A 79 -18.03 -9.12 -25.37
CA ASN A 79 -19.44 -9.07 -25.76
C ASN A 79 -20.15 -7.95 -25.01
N ARG A 80 -20.97 -7.16 -25.70
CA ARG A 80 -21.78 -6.09 -25.08
C ARG A 80 -23.09 -6.68 -24.58
N THR A 81 -23.42 -6.42 -23.32
CA THR A 81 -24.73 -6.69 -22.71
C THR A 81 -25.44 -5.37 -22.43
N GLY A 82 -26.77 -5.38 -22.26
CA GLY A 82 -27.54 -4.19 -21.89
C GLY A 82 -28.52 -4.50 -20.75
N ASN A 83 -28.78 -3.51 -19.91
CA ASN A 83 -29.72 -3.56 -18.77
C ASN A 83 -30.94 -2.62 -19.01
N GLN A 84 -31.99 -2.77 -18.19
CA GLN A 84 -33.24 -1.98 -18.30
C GLN A 84 -33.19 -0.62 -17.58
N ASP A 85 -32.25 -0.41 -16.64
CA ASP A 85 -32.05 0.86 -15.93
C ASP A 85 -30.84 1.62 -16.50
N ILE A 86 -30.81 2.94 -16.29
CA ILE A 86 -29.79 3.89 -16.73
C ILE A 86 -28.48 3.72 -15.94
N VAL A 87 -28.54 3.16 -14.73
CA VAL A 87 -27.40 3.04 -13.81
C VAL A 87 -26.91 1.58 -13.79
N GLU A 88 -25.59 1.39 -13.82
CA GLU A 88 -24.97 0.05 -13.92
C GLU A 88 -24.38 -0.42 -12.58
N GLY A 89 -24.33 -1.76 -12.39
CA GLY A 89 -23.66 -2.43 -11.26
C GLY A 89 -22.12 -2.41 -11.32
N LEU A 90 -21.55 -1.36 -11.89
CA LEU A 90 -20.10 -1.23 -12.13
C LEU A 90 -19.27 -1.29 -10.84
N PHE A 91 -19.85 -0.86 -9.71
CA PHE A 91 -19.21 -0.90 -8.39
C PHE A 91 -19.00 -2.32 -7.87
N ASP A 92 -19.88 -3.27 -8.19
CA ASP A 92 -19.64 -4.70 -7.90
C ASP A 92 -18.43 -5.22 -8.66
N GLY A 93 -18.36 -4.88 -9.96
CA GLY A 93 -17.20 -5.22 -10.80
C GLY A 93 -15.91 -4.64 -10.25
N LEU A 94 -15.92 -3.36 -9.87
CA LEU A 94 -14.76 -2.69 -9.27
C LEU A 94 -14.34 -3.35 -7.95
N MET A 95 -15.30 -3.69 -7.08
CA MET A 95 -15.03 -4.42 -5.83
C MET A 95 -14.35 -5.75 -6.12
N GLN A 96 -14.91 -6.57 -7.01
CA GLN A 96 -14.35 -7.89 -7.34
C GLN A 96 -12.95 -7.78 -7.96
N VAL A 97 -12.68 -6.77 -8.80
CA VAL A 97 -11.33 -6.51 -9.33
C VAL A 97 -10.32 -6.16 -8.22
N MET A 98 -10.75 -5.47 -7.17
CA MET A 98 -9.88 -5.10 -6.04
C MET A 98 -9.57 -6.28 -5.13
N VAL A 99 -10.55 -7.17 -4.88
CA VAL A 99 -10.43 -8.22 -3.85
C VAL A 99 -10.08 -9.60 -4.40
N CYS A 100 -10.31 -9.87 -5.69
CA CYS A 100 -9.97 -11.15 -6.33
C CYS A 100 -8.57 -11.17 -6.94
N GLY A 101 -7.55 -10.73 -6.18
CA GLY A 101 -6.21 -10.52 -6.71
C GLY A 101 -5.59 -11.73 -7.43
N ASP A 102 -5.81 -12.94 -6.92
CA ASP A 102 -5.31 -14.17 -7.52
C ASP A 102 -5.99 -14.51 -8.86
N LYS A 103 -7.29 -14.21 -9.00
CA LYS A 103 -8.05 -14.46 -10.23
C LYS A 103 -7.81 -13.39 -11.29
N ILE A 104 -7.63 -12.14 -10.87
CA ILE A 104 -7.26 -11.03 -11.76
C ILE A 104 -5.79 -11.12 -12.18
N GLY A 105 -4.93 -11.70 -11.34
CA GLY A 105 -3.50 -11.87 -11.61
C GLY A 105 -2.67 -10.62 -11.26
N TRP A 106 -3.04 -9.90 -10.20
CA TRP A 106 -2.24 -8.77 -9.75
C TRP A 106 -0.85 -9.23 -9.28
N ARG A 107 0.21 -8.65 -9.87
CA ARG A 107 1.57 -8.86 -9.37
C ARG A 107 1.74 -8.21 -8.00
N ARG A 108 2.47 -8.90 -7.10
CA ARG A 108 2.74 -8.41 -5.73
C ARG A 108 3.53 -7.09 -5.76
N LYS A 109 4.68 -7.08 -6.42
CA LYS A 109 5.58 -5.91 -6.52
C LYS A 109 5.31 -5.07 -7.78
N ALA A 110 4.09 -4.57 -7.92
CA ALA A 110 3.73 -3.71 -9.04
C ALA A 110 2.70 -2.66 -8.62
N ARG A 111 2.79 -1.48 -9.24
CA ARG A 111 1.72 -0.48 -9.17
C ARG A 111 0.51 -1.02 -9.92
N ARG A 112 -0.60 -1.23 -9.21
CA ARG A 112 -1.85 -1.75 -9.77
C ARG A 112 -2.73 -0.58 -10.19
N MET A 113 -3.23 -0.63 -11.42
CA MET A 113 -4.04 0.43 -12.01
C MET A 113 -5.30 -0.18 -12.63
N VAL A 114 -6.45 0.38 -12.31
CA VAL A 114 -7.74 0.01 -12.90
C VAL A 114 -8.29 1.21 -13.66
N VAL A 115 -8.61 1.02 -14.94
CA VAL A 115 -9.32 2.01 -15.73
C VAL A 115 -10.81 1.72 -15.61
N TYR A 116 -11.53 2.61 -14.94
CA TYR A 116 -12.98 2.54 -14.76
C TYR A 116 -13.62 3.48 -15.78
N ALA A 117 -14.15 2.92 -16.87
CA ALA A 117 -14.74 3.68 -17.97
C ALA A 117 -16.26 3.49 -18.02
N THR A 118 -17.02 4.59 -18.01
CA THR A 118 -18.47 4.58 -18.07
C THR A 118 -19.01 5.93 -18.58
N ASP A 119 -20.24 5.96 -19.05
CA ASP A 119 -21.00 7.18 -19.40
C ASP A 119 -22.22 7.40 -18.50
N VAL A 120 -22.32 6.65 -17.39
CA VAL A 120 -23.42 6.73 -16.43
C VAL A 120 -22.90 6.79 -14.98
N ASN A 121 -23.82 7.08 -14.05
CA ASN A 121 -23.51 7.01 -12.62
C ASN A 121 -23.45 5.54 -12.15
N PHE A 122 -22.97 5.31 -10.93
CA PHE A 122 -22.94 4.00 -10.29
C PHE A 122 -24.09 3.82 -9.29
N HIS A 123 -24.52 2.58 -9.08
CA HIS A 123 -25.29 2.22 -7.90
C HIS A 123 -24.39 2.06 -6.68
N GLN A 124 -24.94 2.35 -5.50
CA GLN A 124 -24.24 2.19 -4.22
C GLN A 124 -25.13 1.46 -3.19
N ALA A 125 -24.51 1.04 -2.08
CA ALA A 125 -25.20 0.42 -0.97
C ALA A 125 -26.50 1.16 -0.60
N GLY A 126 -27.60 0.41 -0.52
CA GLY A 126 -28.96 0.87 -0.34
C GLY A 126 -29.82 0.78 -1.60
N ASP A 127 -29.22 0.88 -2.80
CA ASP A 127 -29.96 0.87 -4.06
C ASP A 127 -30.57 -0.50 -4.38
N GLY A 128 -29.88 -1.59 -4.02
CA GLY A 128 -30.34 -2.97 -4.22
C GLY A 128 -31.63 -3.30 -3.46
N ARG A 129 -31.99 -2.51 -2.46
CA ARG A 129 -33.27 -2.63 -1.73
C ARG A 129 -34.47 -2.55 -2.67
N THR A 130 -34.39 -1.76 -3.74
CA THR A 130 -35.45 -1.62 -4.74
C THR A 130 -35.69 -2.92 -5.53
N ALA A 131 -34.67 -3.76 -5.65
CA ALA A 131 -34.71 -5.07 -6.27
C ALA A 131 -34.92 -6.23 -5.26
N GLY A 132 -35.15 -5.92 -3.98
CA GLY A 132 -35.30 -6.93 -2.92
C GLY A 132 -33.99 -7.52 -2.41
N ILE A 133 -32.85 -6.96 -2.81
CA ILE A 133 -31.52 -7.36 -2.35
C ILE A 133 -31.22 -6.61 -1.04
N LEU A 134 -31.09 -7.36 0.06
CA LEU A 134 -30.96 -6.79 1.41
C LEU A 134 -29.66 -7.19 2.12
N GLU A 135 -28.90 -8.15 1.60
CA GLU A 135 -27.61 -8.56 2.17
C GLU A 135 -26.56 -7.50 1.81
N PRO A 136 -25.87 -6.87 2.78
CA PRO A 136 -24.80 -5.93 2.47
C PRO A 136 -23.64 -6.62 1.74
N ASN A 137 -22.95 -5.88 0.87
CA ASN A 137 -21.70 -6.34 0.28
C ASN A 137 -20.67 -6.69 1.37
N ASP A 138 -20.07 -7.87 1.32
CA ASP A 138 -19.11 -8.33 2.34
C ASP A 138 -17.65 -7.90 2.04
N GLY A 139 -17.39 -7.34 0.86
CA GLY A 139 -16.05 -6.94 0.42
C GLY A 139 -15.08 -8.10 0.22
N LEU A 140 -15.60 -9.30 -0.09
CA LEU A 140 -14.81 -10.51 -0.37
C LEU A 140 -14.89 -10.92 -1.85
N CYS A 141 -14.00 -11.83 -2.25
CA CYS A 141 -13.97 -12.36 -3.61
C CYS A 141 -15.03 -13.45 -3.82
N HIS A 142 -15.89 -13.26 -4.83
CA HIS A 142 -16.97 -14.18 -5.22
C HIS A 142 -17.02 -14.38 -6.74
N LEU A 143 -15.87 -14.35 -7.41
CA LEU A 143 -15.79 -14.76 -8.81
C LEU A 143 -15.76 -16.29 -8.91
N ASP A 144 -16.51 -16.88 -9.84
CA ASP A 144 -16.38 -18.30 -10.21
C ASP A 144 -15.11 -18.53 -11.07
N ASP A 145 -14.88 -19.77 -11.50
CA ASP A 145 -13.68 -20.11 -12.31
C ASP A 145 -13.74 -19.58 -13.75
N ARG A 146 -14.90 -19.07 -14.17
CA ARG A 146 -15.11 -18.39 -15.45
C ARG A 146 -15.06 -16.87 -15.31
N GLY A 147 -14.86 -16.35 -14.08
CA GLY A 147 -14.80 -14.93 -13.79
C GLY A 147 -16.17 -14.25 -13.63
N TYR A 148 -17.25 -15.00 -13.42
CA TYR A 148 -18.57 -14.43 -13.14
C TYR A 148 -18.75 -14.17 -11.64
N TYR A 149 -19.30 -13.00 -11.30
CA TYR A 149 -19.65 -12.64 -9.93
C TYR A 149 -20.90 -13.41 -9.47
N THR A 150 -20.73 -14.31 -8.50
CA THR A 150 -21.80 -15.24 -8.08
C THR A 150 -22.77 -14.65 -7.06
N LYS A 151 -22.50 -13.45 -6.54
CA LYS A 151 -23.33 -12.78 -5.51
C LYS A 151 -24.12 -11.59 -6.03
N ALA A 152 -24.13 -11.34 -7.34
CA ALA A 152 -24.80 -10.18 -7.95
C ALA A 152 -26.30 -10.04 -7.60
N GLU A 153 -27.01 -11.16 -7.45
CA GLU A 153 -28.45 -11.17 -7.12
C GLU A 153 -28.70 -11.35 -5.61
N ILE A 154 -27.65 -11.46 -4.80
CA ILE A 154 -27.71 -11.81 -3.38
C ILE A 154 -27.24 -10.66 -2.51
N GLN A 155 -26.13 -10.03 -2.89
CA GLN A 155 -25.51 -8.92 -2.17
C GLN A 155 -25.81 -7.60 -2.85
N ASP A 156 -26.13 -6.60 -2.03
CA ASP A 156 -26.30 -5.21 -2.44
C ASP A 156 -24.95 -4.66 -2.93
N TYR A 157 -25.03 -3.54 -3.65
CA TYR A 157 -23.86 -2.84 -4.16
C TYR A 157 -22.93 -2.42 -3.02
N PRO A 158 -21.61 -2.37 -3.24
CA PRO A 158 -20.70 -1.88 -2.24
C PRO A 158 -20.92 -0.38 -2.00
N SER A 159 -20.68 0.05 -0.77
CA SER A 159 -20.66 1.47 -0.43
C SER A 159 -19.39 2.15 -0.98
N VAL A 160 -19.47 3.46 -1.20
CA VAL A 160 -18.31 4.30 -1.54
C VAL A 160 -17.16 4.11 -0.52
N GLY A 161 -17.49 3.98 0.77
CA GLY A 161 -16.52 3.74 1.82
C GLY A 161 -15.77 2.42 1.65
N GLN A 162 -16.47 1.34 1.30
CA GLN A 162 -15.86 0.04 1.02
C GLN A 162 -14.94 0.09 -0.21
N ILE A 163 -15.34 0.79 -1.28
CA ILE A 163 -14.48 0.98 -2.45
C ILE A 163 -13.18 1.70 -2.07
N ILE A 164 -13.26 2.79 -1.30
CA ILE A 164 -12.06 3.52 -0.83
C ILE A 164 -11.19 2.63 0.05
N GLN A 165 -11.81 1.88 0.97
CA GLN A 165 -11.10 0.97 1.86
C GLN A 165 -10.36 -0.11 1.07
N LYS A 166 -11.05 -0.84 0.18
CA LYS A 166 -10.46 -1.93 -0.59
C LYS A 166 -9.45 -1.46 -1.62
N ALA A 167 -9.61 -0.26 -2.18
CA ALA A 167 -8.58 0.35 -3.02
C ALA A 167 -7.27 0.58 -2.24
N ARG A 168 -7.35 1.05 -0.99
CA ARG A 168 -6.18 1.26 -0.13
C ARG A 168 -5.57 -0.05 0.34
N GLU A 169 -6.38 -0.97 0.86
CA GLU A 169 -5.94 -2.29 1.36
C GLU A 169 -5.20 -3.08 0.27
N ASN A 170 -5.69 -3.02 -0.98
CA ASN A 170 -5.13 -3.79 -2.09
C ASN A 170 -4.21 -2.96 -3.02
N ASN A 171 -3.84 -1.74 -2.62
CA ASN A 171 -2.96 -0.84 -3.38
C ASN A 171 -3.41 -0.61 -4.85
N ILE A 172 -4.72 -0.47 -5.07
CA ILE A 172 -5.33 -0.31 -6.40
C ILE A 172 -5.57 1.18 -6.70
N ASN A 173 -4.93 1.69 -7.75
CA ASN A 173 -5.13 3.05 -8.24
C ASN A 173 -6.24 3.04 -9.30
N VAL A 174 -7.36 3.72 -9.06
CA VAL A 174 -8.49 3.76 -10.00
C VAL A 174 -8.43 5.05 -10.82
N ILE A 175 -8.51 4.92 -12.14
CA ILE A 175 -8.67 6.04 -13.08
C ILE A 175 -10.12 6.04 -13.56
N PHE A 176 -10.90 7.00 -13.10
CA PHE A 176 -12.23 7.22 -13.64
C PHE A 176 -12.16 7.92 -14.99
N VAL A 177 -12.80 7.33 -16.00
CA VAL A 177 -12.86 7.83 -17.37
C VAL A 177 -14.32 7.94 -17.79
N ILE A 178 -14.86 9.15 -17.74
CA ILE A 178 -16.30 9.38 -17.88
C ILE A 178 -16.62 9.91 -19.27
N GLY A 179 -17.39 9.14 -20.03
CA GLY A 179 -17.90 9.51 -21.34
C GLY A 179 -19.31 10.06 -21.32
N GLY A 180 -19.90 10.22 -22.50
CA GLY A 180 -21.29 10.66 -22.67
C GLY A 180 -21.49 12.17 -22.60
N LYS A 181 -22.70 12.59 -23.00
CA LYS A 181 -23.08 14.02 -23.08
C LYS A 181 -23.07 14.72 -21.72
N GLU A 182 -23.39 13.97 -20.66
CA GLU A 182 -23.46 14.46 -19.28
C GLU A 182 -22.13 14.27 -18.52
N SER A 183 -21.03 13.92 -19.21
CA SER A 183 -19.71 13.64 -18.60
C SER A 183 -19.28 14.71 -17.61
N THR A 184 -19.41 15.99 -17.97
CA THR A 184 -19.02 17.11 -17.10
C THR A 184 -19.77 17.10 -15.76
N ILE A 185 -21.09 16.90 -15.81
CA ILE A 185 -21.95 16.93 -14.61
C ILE A 185 -21.71 15.68 -13.75
N MET A 186 -21.58 14.50 -14.36
CA MET A 186 -21.29 13.28 -13.62
C MET A 186 -19.93 13.34 -12.92
N ARG A 187 -18.92 13.86 -13.62
CA ARG A 187 -17.60 14.06 -13.04
C ARG A 187 -17.63 15.02 -11.86
N SER A 188 -18.22 16.21 -12.04
CA SER A 188 -18.23 17.24 -10.99
C SER A 188 -19.01 16.81 -9.75
N ASN A 189 -20.10 16.06 -9.93
CA ASN A 189 -20.99 15.72 -8.83
C ASN A 189 -20.58 14.44 -8.08
N TYR A 190 -19.94 13.48 -8.76
CA TYR A 190 -19.68 12.16 -8.20
C TYR A 190 -18.21 11.77 -8.28
N TYR A 191 -17.66 11.64 -9.49
CA TYR A 191 -16.38 10.97 -9.67
C TYR A 191 -15.16 11.80 -9.27
N ASP A 192 -15.17 13.13 -9.42
CA ASP A 192 -14.07 13.99 -8.98
C ASP A 192 -13.95 14.05 -7.45
N ALA A 193 -15.07 13.93 -6.72
CA ALA A 193 -15.04 13.81 -5.26
C ALA A 193 -14.49 12.46 -4.82
N LEU A 194 -14.92 11.38 -5.47
CA LEU A 194 -14.45 10.03 -5.18
C LEU A 194 -12.95 9.87 -5.48
N ALA A 195 -12.49 10.35 -6.63
CA ALA A 195 -11.09 10.28 -7.05
C ALA A 195 -10.14 10.87 -5.98
N ARG A 196 -10.51 12.00 -5.37
CA ARG A 196 -9.72 12.64 -4.30
C ARG A 196 -9.51 11.78 -3.05
N HIS A 197 -10.38 10.80 -2.79
CA HIS A 197 -10.27 9.93 -1.62
C HIS A 197 -9.55 8.60 -1.90
N LEU A 198 -9.34 8.27 -3.17
CA LEU A 198 -8.65 7.06 -3.61
C LEU A 198 -7.12 7.21 -3.54
N PRO A 199 -6.38 6.09 -3.43
CA PRO A 199 -4.92 6.10 -3.50
C PRO A 199 -4.44 6.50 -4.91
N GLY A 200 -3.18 6.96 -4.99
CA GLY A 200 -2.54 7.26 -6.28
C GLY A 200 -2.56 8.73 -6.71
N ASN A 201 -3.10 9.62 -5.88
CA ASN A 201 -3.06 11.07 -6.13
C ASN A 201 -3.70 11.52 -7.45
N ILE A 202 -4.72 10.78 -7.89
CA ILE A 202 -5.53 11.13 -9.05
C ILE A 202 -6.72 11.93 -8.53
N HIS A 203 -6.65 13.25 -8.61
CA HIS A 203 -7.65 14.13 -7.99
C HIS A 203 -8.96 14.24 -8.75
N ASN A 204 -8.97 13.90 -10.04
CA ASN A 204 -10.13 14.13 -10.90
C ASN A 204 -10.31 12.96 -11.85
N ALA A 205 -11.56 12.70 -12.18
CA ALA A 205 -11.91 11.84 -13.30
C ALA A 205 -11.48 12.51 -14.61
N SER A 206 -11.26 11.71 -15.65
CA SER A 206 -10.92 12.17 -17.00
C SER A 206 -12.15 12.10 -17.90
N ALA A 207 -12.30 13.04 -18.84
CA ALA A 207 -13.39 12.99 -19.81
C ALA A 207 -12.98 12.11 -20.99
N LEU A 208 -13.81 11.13 -21.34
CA LEU A 208 -13.64 10.33 -22.55
C LEU A 208 -14.21 11.10 -23.74
N SER A 209 -13.45 11.19 -24.84
CA SER A 209 -13.95 11.77 -26.08
C SER A 209 -15.04 10.88 -26.69
N ASN A 210 -15.96 11.45 -27.47
CA ASN A 210 -17.02 10.67 -28.12
C ASN A 210 -16.49 9.60 -29.07
N ASP A 211 -15.30 9.79 -29.65
CA ASP A 211 -14.62 8.80 -30.49
C ASP A 211 -13.68 7.87 -29.69
N SER A 212 -13.63 8.03 -28.36
CA SER A 212 -12.81 7.27 -27.41
C SER A 212 -11.30 7.25 -27.71
N LYS A 213 -10.81 8.11 -28.60
CA LYS A 213 -9.41 8.09 -29.04
C LYS A 213 -8.45 8.61 -27.97
N ASN A 214 -8.93 9.46 -27.06
CA ASN A 214 -8.10 10.03 -26.01
C ASN A 214 -7.85 9.07 -24.83
N ILE A 215 -8.44 7.86 -24.82
CA ILE A 215 -8.28 6.89 -23.71
C ILE A 215 -6.81 6.54 -23.46
N LEU A 216 -6.02 6.37 -24.53
CA LEU A 216 -4.61 6.03 -24.40
C LEU A 216 -3.80 7.16 -23.78
N ASP A 217 -4.15 8.41 -24.09
CA ASP A 217 -3.49 9.59 -23.53
C ASP A 217 -3.83 9.77 -22.06
N ILE A 218 -5.10 9.55 -21.69
CA ILE A 218 -5.55 9.51 -20.29
C ILE A 218 -4.75 8.48 -19.49
N ILE A 219 -4.62 7.25 -20.02
CA ILE A 219 -3.87 6.18 -19.35
C ILE A 219 -2.39 6.56 -19.21
N ARG A 220 -1.76 7.06 -20.28
CA ARG A 220 -0.35 7.50 -20.25
C ARG A 220 -0.12 8.59 -19.23
N GLU A 221 -0.98 9.61 -19.18
CA GLU A 221 -0.82 10.73 -18.27
C GLU A 221 -0.98 10.30 -16.81
N ASN A 222 -2.00 9.49 -16.50
CA ASN A 222 -2.22 9.00 -15.13
C ASN A 222 -1.11 8.03 -14.70
N TYR A 223 -0.64 7.17 -15.60
CA TYR A 223 0.52 6.31 -15.32
C TYR A 223 1.77 7.14 -15.02
N ARG A 224 2.00 8.19 -15.81
CA ARG A 224 3.10 9.13 -15.58
C ARG A 224 2.98 9.81 -14.22
N LYS A 225 1.80 10.35 -13.87
CA LYS A 225 1.55 10.98 -12.56
C LYS A 225 1.79 10.02 -11.39
N LEU A 226 1.30 8.79 -11.49
CA LEU A 226 1.57 7.76 -10.49
C LEU A 226 3.08 7.54 -10.34
N ARG A 227 3.77 7.31 -11.46
CA ARG A 227 5.21 7.02 -11.48
C ARG A 227 6.07 8.18 -10.97
N GLU A 228 5.68 9.42 -11.23
CA GLU A 228 6.43 10.63 -10.83
C GLU A 228 6.08 11.09 -9.40
N ALA A 229 5.35 10.28 -8.64
CA ALA A 229 4.99 10.57 -7.26
C ALA A 229 5.40 9.45 -6.29
N VAL A 230 5.91 9.87 -5.14
CA VAL A 230 6.14 9.03 -3.97
C VAL A 230 5.39 9.65 -2.81
N LYS A 231 4.45 8.89 -2.24
CA LYS A 231 3.67 9.27 -1.08
C LYS A 231 3.84 8.22 -0.01
N LEU A 232 4.19 8.62 1.20
CA LEU A 232 4.35 7.72 2.33
C LEU A 232 3.04 7.58 3.11
N SER A 233 2.71 6.33 3.38
CA SER A 233 1.65 5.88 4.28
C SER A 233 2.28 5.23 5.51
N THR A 234 1.48 5.18 6.57
CA THR A 234 1.92 4.72 7.89
C THR A 234 0.87 3.82 8.48
N ASP A 235 1.29 2.71 9.09
CA ASP A 235 0.42 1.80 9.79
C ASP A 235 0.98 1.43 11.18
N GLY A 236 0.09 1.14 12.13
CA GLY A 236 0.46 0.69 13.47
C GLY A 236 1.09 1.75 14.39
N ILE A 237 0.91 3.05 14.13
CA ILE A 237 1.48 4.12 14.97
C ILE A 237 0.80 4.12 16.36
N PRO A 238 1.56 3.92 17.47
CA PRO A 238 1.00 4.00 18.82
C PRO A 238 0.47 5.41 19.14
N LYS A 239 -0.55 5.50 19.99
CA LYS A 239 -1.18 6.79 20.35
C LYS A 239 -0.23 7.73 21.10
N GLU A 240 0.76 7.14 21.75
CA GLU A 240 1.78 7.79 22.54
C GLU A 240 2.88 8.43 21.69
N LEU A 241 2.89 8.16 20.38
CA LEU A 241 3.83 8.75 19.43
C LEU A 241 3.12 9.69 18.46
N VAL A 242 3.76 10.81 18.17
CA VAL A 242 3.39 11.68 17.06
C VAL A 242 4.47 11.61 16.01
N LEU A 243 4.09 11.15 14.82
CA LEU A 243 4.94 11.08 13.65
C LEU A 243 4.84 12.37 12.85
N ARG A 244 5.98 12.94 12.45
CA ARG A 244 6.05 14.04 11.49
C ARG A 244 7.00 13.67 10.37
N ILE A 245 6.56 13.84 9.14
CA ILE A 245 7.35 13.54 7.94
C ILE A 245 7.69 14.86 7.26
N TYR A 246 8.95 14.98 6.88
CA TYR A 246 9.50 16.12 6.17
C TYR A 246 10.24 15.66 4.92
N SER A 247 10.21 16.46 3.86
CA SER A 247 11.04 16.25 2.68
C SER A 247 11.26 17.58 1.95
N ASN A 248 12.34 17.65 1.17
CA ASN A 248 12.53 18.69 0.15
C ASN A 248 12.38 18.10 -1.27
N CYS A 249 11.92 16.86 -1.39
CA CYS A 249 11.67 16.16 -2.66
C CYS A 249 12.87 16.12 -3.61
N GLY A 250 14.09 16.10 -3.05
CA GLY A 250 15.31 16.04 -3.85
C GLY A 250 15.72 17.37 -4.48
N THR A 251 15.02 18.47 -4.17
CA THR A 251 15.32 19.82 -4.72
C THR A 251 16.56 20.46 -4.10
N GLY A 252 17.10 19.90 -3.01
CA GLY A 252 18.19 20.50 -2.23
C GLY A 252 17.75 21.72 -1.40
N GLY A 253 16.47 22.07 -1.42
CA GLY A 253 15.89 23.15 -0.63
C GLY A 253 15.67 22.79 0.85
N ILE A 254 14.95 23.69 1.54
CA ILE A 254 14.58 23.52 2.96
C ILE A 254 13.59 22.35 3.09
N LEU A 255 13.70 21.61 4.20
CA LEU A 255 12.75 20.55 4.54
C LEU A 255 11.37 21.14 4.84
N GLU A 256 10.38 20.72 4.06
CA GLU A 256 8.97 21.08 4.26
C GLU A 256 8.23 19.93 4.93
N LYS A 257 7.21 20.25 5.72
CA LYS A 257 6.35 19.22 6.35
C LYS A 257 5.45 18.60 5.29
N THR A 258 5.92 17.53 4.67
CA THR A 258 5.20 16.77 3.65
C THR A 258 5.53 15.28 3.74
N ASN A 259 4.54 14.43 3.49
CA ASN A 259 4.71 12.99 3.29
C ASN A 259 4.66 12.60 1.81
N MET A 260 4.69 13.58 0.91
CA MET A 260 4.52 13.37 -0.52
C MET A 260 5.46 14.24 -1.35
N CYS A 261 6.00 13.63 -2.39
CA CYS A 261 6.79 14.28 -3.42
C CYS A 261 6.22 13.95 -4.80
N GLU A 262 6.12 14.96 -5.65
CA GLU A 262 5.55 14.89 -6.99
C GLU A 262 6.52 15.42 -8.04
N LYS A 263 6.23 15.12 -9.32
CA LYS A 263 7.01 15.58 -10.48
C LYS A 263 8.47 15.12 -10.42
N LEU A 264 8.69 13.94 -9.85
CA LEU A 264 10.00 13.32 -9.76
C LEU A 264 10.45 12.85 -11.15
N SER A 265 11.69 13.14 -11.51
CA SER A 265 12.32 12.55 -12.69
C SER A 265 12.58 11.05 -12.48
N PHE A 266 12.72 10.34 -13.60
CA PHE A 266 13.19 8.94 -13.57
C PHE A 266 14.57 8.87 -12.87
N ASP A 267 14.81 7.80 -12.10
CA ASP A 267 16.03 7.57 -11.31
C ASP A 267 16.32 8.60 -10.19
N THR A 268 15.33 9.38 -9.78
CA THR A 268 15.51 10.36 -8.70
C THR A 268 15.18 9.75 -7.35
N TRP A 269 16.15 9.78 -6.44
CA TRP A 269 15.99 9.35 -5.06
C TRP A 269 15.47 10.49 -4.21
N VAL A 270 14.42 10.24 -3.45
CA VAL A 270 13.86 11.20 -2.50
C VAL A 270 14.16 10.78 -1.09
N ASN A 271 14.55 11.76 -0.27
CA ASN A 271 14.80 11.55 1.15
C ASN A 271 13.62 12.10 1.94
N PHE A 272 13.08 11.28 2.83
CA PHE A 272 12.10 11.70 3.83
C PHE A 272 12.75 11.65 5.20
N THR A 273 12.73 12.77 5.90
CA THR A 273 13.12 12.86 7.30
C THR A 273 11.90 12.62 8.17
N VAL A 274 11.92 11.56 8.95
CA VAL A 274 10.85 11.22 9.88
C VAL A 274 11.27 11.62 11.28
N ALA A 275 10.45 12.44 11.93
CA ALA A 275 10.62 12.89 13.29
C ALA A 275 9.55 12.26 14.20
N PHE A 276 10.00 11.75 15.35
CA PHE A 276 9.13 11.18 16.37
C PHE A 276 9.09 12.09 17.59
N GLU A 277 7.88 12.47 18.01
CA GLU A 277 7.61 13.13 19.28
C GLU A 277 6.94 12.14 20.22
N SER A 278 7.58 11.87 21.37
CA SER A 278 7.03 10.99 22.39
C SER A 278 6.15 11.77 23.36
N LYS A 279 4.95 11.25 23.63
CA LYS A 279 4.06 11.71 24.70
C LYS A 279 4.18 10.85 25.96
N LEU A 280 5.12 9.90 25.99
CA LEU A 280 5.32 9.01 27.13
C LEU A 280 5.88 9.79 28.32
N THR A 281 5.09 9.92 29.37
CA THR A 281 5.52 10.43 30.68
C THR A 281 5.99 9.32 31.62
N THR A 282 5.55 8.09 31.34
CA THR A 282 5.88 6.87 32.10
C THR A 282 6.16 5.74 31.12
N CYS A 283 6.87 4.70 31.58
CA CYS A 283 7.09 3.51 30.77
C CYS A 283 5.77 2.76 30.55
N PRO A 284 5.32 2.55 29.29
CA PRO A 284 4.08 1.84 29.02
C PRO A 284 4.21 0.34 29.38
N SER A 285 3.07 -0.30 29.66
CA SER A 285 2.99 -1.74 29.97
C SER A 285 3.49 -2.58 28.79
N GLN A 286 3.07 -2.20 27.58
CA GLN A 286 3.58 -2.74 26.34
C GLN A 286 4.84 -1.97 25.93
N ARG A 287 5.99 -2.65 25.97
CA ARG A 287 7.32 -2.04 25.75
C ARG A 287 7.85 -2.19 24.34
N SER A 288 7.19 -3.00 23.52
CA SER A 288 7.55 -3.24 22.14
C SER A 288 6.31 -3.12 21.26
N PHE A 289 6.47 -2.36 20.18
CA PHE A 289 5.46 -2.18 19.13
C PHE A 289 6.18 -2.11 17.80
N ASN A 290 5.50 -2.61 16.77
CA ASN A 290 5.94 -2.50 15.38
C ASN A 290 5.06 -1.47 14.68
N MET A 291 5.68 -0.66 13.84
CA MET A 291 5.00 0.28 12.97
C MET A 291 5.65 0.24 11.60
N THR A 292 4.86 0.50 10.57
CA THR A 292 5.31 0.41 9.18
C THR A 292 5.19 1.77 8.51
N ILE A 293 6.24 2.20 7.82
CA ILE A 293 6.22 3.35 6.93
C ILE A 293 6.53 2.82 5.54
N PHE A 294 5.59 2.98 4.62
CA PHE A 294 5.68 2.40 3.28
C PHE A 294 5.19 3.39 2.22
N PRO A 295 5.74 3.35 0.99
CA PRO A 295 5.26 4.15 -0.12
C PRO A 295 3.97 3.53 -0.69
N GLU A 296 2.96 4.36 -0.93
CA GLU A 296 1.71 3.93 -1.57
C GLU A 296 1.99 3.25 -2.93
N GLY A 297 1.35 2.10 -3.18
CA GLY A 297 1.45 1.40 -4.46
C GLY A 297 2.68 0.52 -4.64
N LEU A 298 3.51 0.34 -3.61
CA LEU A 298 4.62 -0.60 -3.57
C LEU A 298 4.41 -1.55 -2.39
N GLU A 299 3.83 -2.71 -2.68
CA GLU A 299 3.52 -3.72 -1.68
C GLU A 299 4.71 -4.66 -1.49
N ASP A 300 5.34 -4.60 -0.33
CA ASP A 300 6.43 -5.50 0.09
C ASP A 300 5.90 -6.64 0.98
N ARG A 301 4.60 -6.94 0.92
CA ARG A 301 3.97 -8.00 1.73
C ARG A 301 3.94 -9.32 0.98
N GLU A 302 4.58 -10.33 1.55
CA GLU A 302 4.70 -11.67 1.01
C GLU A 302 4.28 -12.71 2.06
N PRO A 303 3.02 -13.18 2.03
CA PRO A 303 2.57 -14.24 2.92
C PRO A 303 3.28 -15.56 2.61
N ASN A 304 3.63 -16.31 3.66
CA ASN A 304 4.41 -17.55 3.59
C ASN A 304 5.72 -17.38 2.82
N SER A 305 6.38 -16.23 3.00
CA SER A 305 7.65 -15.93 2.32
C SER A 305 8.71 -16.96 2.65
N THR A 306 9.52 -17.32 1.64
CA THR A 306 10.72 -18.15 1.87
C THR A 306 11.73 -17.47 2.78
N ILE A 307 11.74 -16.14 2.85
CA ILE A 307 12.61 -15.38 3.77
C ILE A 307 12.19 -15.62 5.23
N CYS A 308 10.89 -15.83 5.46
CA CYS A 308 10.32 -16.12 6.78
C CYS A 308 10.09 -17.62 6.98
N ASN A 309 10.93 -18.47 6.39
CA ASN A 309 10.86 -19.93 6.47
C ASN A 309 9.48 -20.53 6.10
N ARG A 310 8.69 -19.83 5.27
CA ARG A 310 7.28 -20.13 4.97
C ARG A 310 6.38 -20.26 6.21
N ARG A 311 6.83 -19.69 7.33
CA ARG A 311 6.19 -19.72 8.67
C ARG A 311 5.82 -18.32 9.14
N GLY A 312 5.82 -17.36 8.22
CA GLY A 312 5.44 -15.99 8.47
C GLY A 312 5.19 -15.21 7.18
N THR A 313 4.74 -13.99 7.36
CA THR A 313 4.58 -13.01 6.28
C THR A 313 5.80 -12.09 6.29
N TYR A 314 6.51 -11.99 5.16
CA TYR A 314 7.57 -11.00 5.02
C TYR A 314 6.94 -9.67 4.62
N GLU A 315 7.18 -8.61 5.39
CA GLU A 315 6.61 -7.30 5.12
C GLU A 315 7.64 -6.23 5.50
N CYS A 316 7.97 -5.36 4.54
CA CYS A 316 8.88 -4.23 4.75
C CYS A 316 10.21 -4.61 5.43
N GLY A 317 10.80 -5.77 5.09
CA GLY A 317 12.06 -6.21 5.71
C GLY A 317 11.93 -6.96 7.03
N VAL A 318 10.71 -7.23 7.50
CA VAL A 318 10.44 -7.92 8.76
C VAL A 318 9.62 -9.17 8.50
N CYS A 319 9.94 -10.25 9.20
CA CYS A 319 9.08 -11.42 9.25
C CYS A 319 8.06 -11.31 10.38
N HIS A 320 6.78 -11.32 10.01
CA HIS A 320 5.66 -11.48 10.93
C HIS A 320 5.34 -12.97 11.04
N CYS A 321 5.85 -13.58 12.10
CA CYS A 321 5.73 -15.02 12.30
C CYS A 321 4.30 -15.44 12.65
N ASN A 322 3.91 -16.60 12.14
CA ASN A 322 2.66 -17.24 12.48
C ASN A 322 2.67 -17.65 13.96
N GLU A 323 1.50 -17.86 14.53
CA GLU A 323 1.37 -18.26 15.93
C GLU A 323 2.21 -19.51 16.25
N GLY A 324 2.96 -19.45 17.35
CA GLY A 324 3.91 -20.49 17.76
C GLY A 324 5.28 -20.43 17.07
N TRP A 325 5.57 -19.39 16.28
CA TRP A 325 6.88 -19.17 15.69
C TRP A 325 7.45 -17.81 16.08
N SER A 326 8.76 -17.75 16.27
CA SER A 326 9.50 -16.51 16.55
C SER A 326 10.90 -16.51 15.94
N GLY A 327 11.67 -15.47 16.20
CA GLY A 327 12.95 -15.20 15.52
C GLY A 327 12.81 -14.18 14.40
N ASP A 328 13.96 -13.69 13.90
CA ASP A 328 13.97 -12.60 12.90
C ASP A 328 13.51 -13.10 11.51
N SER A 329 13.52 -14.41 11.28
CA SER A 329 13.08 -15.11 10.07
C SER A 329 12.07 -16.24 10.36
N CYS A 330 11.42 -16.24 11.53
CA CYS A 330 10.49 -17.29 11.97
C CYS A 330 11.10 -18.69 12.03
N GLU A 331 12.36 -18.75 12.45
CA GLU A 331 13.16 -19.96 12.59
C GLU A 331 12.86 -20.75 13.88
N CYS A 332 12.42 -20.08 14.94
CA CYS A 332 12.26 -20.67 16.27
C CYS A 332 10.82 -21.14 16.50
N ASP A 333 10.63 -22.39 16.96
CA ASP A 333 9.32 -22.97 17.29
C ASP A 333 9.04 -22.80 18.79
N GLU A 334 8.08 -21.95 19.14
CA GLU A 334 7.73 -21.66 20.53
C GLU A 334 6.73 -22.67 21.12
N ARG A 335 6.33 -23.69 20.35
CA ARG A 335 5.40 -24.73 20.84
C ARG A 335 6.14 -25.88 21.54
N GLY A 336 7.47 -25.86 21.55
CA GLY A 336 8.36 -26.81 22.24
C GLY A 336 8.86 -26.32 23.60
N THR A 337 9.71 -27.12 24.24
CA THR A 337 10.44 -26.74 25.46
C THR A 337 11.55 -25.71 25.13
N GLU A 338 12.06 -24.94 26.11
CA GLU A 338 13.14 -23.94 25.90
C GLU A 338 14.39 -24.52 25.18
N ALA A 339 14.63 -25.82 25.29
CA ALA A 339 15.72 -26.52 24.60
C ALA A 339 15.44 -26.83 23.11
N GLU A 340 14.18 -26.81 22.69
CA GLU A 340 13.72 -27.05 21.31
C GLU A 340 13.43 -25.73 20.57
N ALA A 341 13.35 -24.61 21.31
CA ALA A 341 12.89 -23.32 20.79
C ALA A 341 13.78 -22.76 19.68
N CYS A 342 15.10 -22.96 19.73
CA CYS A 342 15.98 -22.65 18.60
C CYS A 342 17.02 -23.78 18.47
N GLY A 343 16.90 -24.58 17.41
CA GLY A 343 17.72 -25.76 17.15
C GLY A 343 19.21 -25.44 17.00
N THR A 344 20.00 -26.18 17.76
CA THR A 344 21.46 -26.35 17.71
C THR A 344 22.01 -26.71 16.33
N GLU A 345 23.25 -26.28 16.02
CA GLU A 345 24.27 -26.63 14.98
C GLU A 345 23.95 -27.47 13.71
N MET A 346 22.70 -27.84 13.41
CA MET A 346 22.28 -28.52 12.19
C MET A 346 20.88 -28.05 11.77
N GLY A 347 20.79 -26.85 11.18
CA GLY A 347 19.64 -26.41 10.40
C GLY A 347 19.02 -25.12 10.88
#